data_AF-A0A2Z5Z0S6-F1
#
_entry.id   AF-A0A2Z5Z0S6-F1
#
_cell.length_a   1.000
_cell.length_b   1.000
_cell.length_c   1.000
_cell.angle_alpha   90.00
_cell.angle_beta   90.00
_cell.angle_gamma   90.00
#
_symmetry.space_group_name_H-M   'P 1'
#
loop_
_entity.id
_entity.type
_entity.pdbx_description
1 polymer ?
#
loop_
_entity_poly.entity_id
_entity_poly.type
_entity_poly.pdbx_seq_one_letter_code
_entity_poly.pdbx_strand_id
1 'polypeptide(L)'
;MADPYFRSLPLFPAYTIGDVAIDGLVPACRVESWQDFIAAMRSPDHNRAAGEFVYRGQAGHNWHLSSTLARLFDGGAVPGQHQENLLAQFRLAMRGRGLDCSKLDDEELWAFGQHHGLRTPLIDWTKSPYVALFFAFDEPDVERVENPSRAVFCLNMAAIRADENLSQIIFEPTHHENARLVNQAGLFTITPSGKDNLVSAILNELADNEVINPDDPMDVARYIAKIHVPNENRVECLNTLRKMNIHHANLFPDPGGASKYSNDWLARLIDEEKRDAAEALALEAAADQAVSESDEPLISDSEISTDAIVGLLRNTLRNDSEFPPEMLTAWAPKLIALYERTAETDWPERPSSETRLKLEFRKFLMSNSVNRAVADTGARRLIEFLKASWRATNAP
;
A
#
# COMPACT_ATOMS: atom_id res chain seq x y z
N MET A 1 -22.66 0.10 -14.40
CA MET A 1 -21.93 1.26 -13.87
C MET A 1 -21.44 2.06 -15.06
N ALA A 2 -21.55 3.38 -15.03
CA ALA A 2 -20.91 4.23 -16.04
C ALA A 2 -19.40 3.99 -15.99
N ASP A 3 -18.73 4.10 -17.14
CA ASP A 3 -17.27 3.99 -17.18
C ASP A 3 -16.65 5.15 -16.39
N PRO A 4 -15.58 4.95 -15.60
CA PRO A 4 -14.99 6.02 -14.83
C PRO A 4 -14.53 7.19 -15.71
N TYR A 5 -14.74 8.42 -15.25
CA TYR A 5 -14.41 9.66 -15.97
C TYR A 5 -13.04 9.61 -16.65
N PHE A 6 -12.01 9.19 -15.91
CA PHE A 6 -10.63 9.21 -16.40
C PHE A 6 -10.44 8.38 -17.67
N ARG A 7 -11.27 7.36 -17.96
CA ARG A 7 -11.15 6.54 -19.18
C ARG A 7 -11.60 7.28 -20.45
N SER A 8 -12.40 8.33 -20.30
CA SER A 8 -12.76 9.22 -21.41
C SER A 8 -11.60 10.11 -21.86
N LEU A 9 -10.58 10.28 -21.01
CA LEU A 9 -9.40 11.09 -21.32
C LEU A 9 -8.49 10.38 -22.34
N PRO A 10 -7.76 11.15 -23.16
CA PRO A 10 -6.75 10.61 -24.05
C PRO A 10 -5.59 9.98 -23.27
N LEU A 11 -4.93 9.00 -23.89
CA LEU A 11 -3.70 8.42 -23.36
C LEU A 11 -2.54 9.43 -23.49
N PHE A 12 -1.70 9.51 -22.46
CA PHE A 12 -0.44 10.23 -22.53
C PHE A 12 0.38 9.79 -23.76
N PRO A 13 0.99 10.71 -24.54
CA PRO A 13 1.23 12.13 -24.24
C PRO A 13 0.16 13.09 -24.78
N ALA A 14 -1.00 12.61 -25.24
CA ALA A 14 -2.08 13.48 -25.70
C ALA A 14 -2.86 14.05 -24.51
N TYR A 15 -3.30 15.31 -24.60
CA TYR A 15 -4.05 16.02 -23.56
C TYR A 15 -5.36 16.59 -24.14
N THR A 16 -6.36 16.77 -23.29
CA THR A 16 -7.60 17.44 -23.62
C THR A 16 -8.07 18.33 -22.47
N ILE A 17 -8.93 19.31 -22.72
CA ILE A 17 -9.60 20.04 -21.65
C ILE A 17 -10.69 19.13 -21.08
N GLY A 18 -10.49 18.70 -19.84
CA GLY A 18 -11.39 17.81 -19.13
C GLY A 18 -12.58 18.51 -18.49
N ASP A 19 -13.29 17.80 -17.62
CA ASP A 19 -14.35 18.34 -16.78
C ASP A 19 -13.77 19.36 -15.79
N VAL A 20 -14.23 20.60 -15.87
CA VAL A 20 -13.78 21.70 -14.99
C VAL A 20 -13.98 21.38 -13.51
N ALA A 21 -15.04 20.63 -13.15
CA ALA A 21 -15.29 20.23 -11.78
C ALA A 21 -14.26 19.22 -11.25
N ILE A 22 -13.59 18.46 -12.14
CA ILE A 22 -12.60 17.43 -11.77
C ILE A 22 -11.17 17.95 -11.97
N ASP A 23 -10.91 18.63 -13.08
CA ASP A 23 -9.55 18.97 -13.55
C ASP A 23 -9.18 20.44 -13.35
N GLY A 24 -10.15 21.32 -13.03
CA GLY A 24 -9.86 22.69 -12.62
C GLY A 24 -9.15 23.52 -13.69
N LEU A 25 -9.65 23.48 -14.94
CA LEU A 25 -9.10 24.16 -16.14
C LEU A 25 -7.73 23.64 -16.62
N VAL A 26 -7.15 22.65 -15.96
CA VAL A 26 -5.88 22.06 -16.38
C VAL A 26 -6.14 20.99 -17.45
N PRO A 27 -5.40 20.99 -18.57
CA PRO A 27 -5.46 19.90 -19.54
C PRO A 27 -5.12 18.56 -18.87
N ALA A 28 -5.95 17.56 -19.15
CA ALA A 28 -5.88 16.26 -18.52
C ALA A 28 -5.63 15.14 -19.54
N CYS A 29 -4.90 14.13 -19.10
CA CYS A 29 -4.73 12.87 -19.80
C CYS A 29 -4.77 11.71 -18.81
N ARG A 30 -4.68 10.47 -19.32
CA ARG A 30 -4.55 9.27 -18.50
C ARG A 30 -3.37 8.40 -18.92
N VAL A 31 -2.95 7.55 -18.00
CA VAL A 31 -2.13 6.37 -18.29
C VAL A 31 -2.95 5.09 -18.07
N GLU A 32 -2.47 3.95 -18.56
CA GLU A 32 -3.18 2.66 -18.38
C GLU A 32 -2.88 2.01 -17.04
N SER A 33 -1.74 2.32 -16.42
CA SER A 33 -1.35 1.80 -15.11
C SER A 33 -0.31 2.71 -14.44
N TRP A 34 -0.02 2.46 -13.16
CA TRP A 34 1.09 3.14 -12.48
C TRP A 34 2.46 2.76 -13.08
N GLN A 35 2.59 1.57 -13.67
CA GLN A 35 3.77 1.15 -14.42
C GLN A 35 3.96 2.00 -15.68
N ASP A 36 2.86 2.27 -16.40
CA ASP A 36 2.88 3.12 -17.59
C ASP A 36 3.16 4.57 -17.23
N PHE A 37 2.74 5.05 -16.06
CA PHE A 37 3.19 6.33 -15.53
C PHE A 37 4.71 6.36 -15.36
N ILE A 38 5.31 5.36 -14.71
CA ILE A 38 6.76 5.27 -14.56
C ILE A 38 7.46 5.23 -15.92
N ALA A 39 6.91 4.50 -16.90
CA ALA A 39 7.43 4.45 -18.26
C ALA A 39 7.34 5.82 -18.95
N ALA A 40 6.21 6.51 -18.85
CA ALA A 40 5.99 7.84 -19.40
C ALA A 40 6.99 8.87 -18.84
N MET A 41 7.24 8.84 -17.54
CA MET A 41 8.17 9.76 -16.86
C MET A 41 9.65 9.52 -17.21
N ARG A 42 9.98 8.40 -17.86
CA ARG A 42 11.33 8.16 -18.44
C ARG A 42 11.54 8.89 -19.77
N SER A 43 10.50 9.48 -20.36
CA SER A 43 10.64 10.29 -21.56
C SER A 43 11.69 11.40 -21.35
N PRO A 44 12.54 11.69 -22.35
CA PRO A 44 13.53 12.76 -22.25
C PRO A 44 12.93 14.11 -21.88
N ASP A 45 11.68 14.38 -22.28
CA ASP A 45 10.99 15.66 -22.04
C ASP A 45 10.80 15.95 -20.55
N HIS A 46 10.62 14.91 -19.74
CA HIS A 46 10.45 14.99 -18.29
C HIS A 46 11.77 15.00 -17.50
N ASN A 47 12.91 14.86 -18.20
CA ASN A 47 14.24 14.72 -17.60
C ASN A 47 15.24 15.78 -18.11
N ARG A 48 14.76 16.85 -18.77
CA ARG A 48 15.63 17.91 -19.31
C ARG A 48 16.08 18.85 -18.19
N ALA A 49 17.39 19.07 -18.08
CA ALA A 49 17.94 20.05 -17.13
C ALA A 49 17.47 21.50 -17.41
N ALA A 50 17.23 21.85 -18.68
CA ALA A 50 16.74 23.18 -19.09
C ALA A 50 15.20 23.28 -19.09
N GLY A 51 14.48 22.19 -18.84
CA GLY A 51 13.02 22.10 -18.82
C GLY A 51 12.57 21.36 -17.58
N GLU A 52 12.97 21.88 -16.41
CA GLU A 52 12.72 21.22 -15.14
C GLU A 52 11.21 21.19 -14.85
N PHE A 53 10.62 20.00 -14.93
CA PHE A 53 9.25 19.77 -14.48
C PHE A 53 9.25 19.45 -12.98
N VAL A 54 8.25 19.97 -12.30
CA VAL A 54 7.93 19.60 -10.92
C VAL A 54 6.55 18.96 -10.88
N TYR A 55 6.34 18.11 -9.87
CA TYR A 55 5.21 17.20 -9.79
C TYR A 55 4.51 17.31 -8.44
N ARG A 56 3.19 17.11 -8.42
CA ARG A 56 2.40 17.01 -7.19
C ARG A 56 1.41 15.87 -7.28
N GLY A 57 1.55 14.89 -6.37
CA GLY A 57 0.60 13.79 -6.23
C GLY A 57 -0.60 14.17 -5.38
N GLN A 58 -1.78 13.72 -5.79
CA GLN A 58 -3.01 13.84 -5.01
C GLN A 58 -3.76 12.52 -4.97
N ALA A 59 -4.20 12.15 -3.78
CA ALA A 59 -4.94 10.91 -3.55
C ALA A 59 -6.32 10.91 -4.22
N GLY A 60 -7.03 12.03 -4.23
CA GLY A 60 -8.30 12.17 -4.94
C GLY A 60 -8.12 12.68 -6.36
N HIS A 61 -8.67 11.97 -7.35
CA HIS A 61 -8.65 12.43 -8.74
C HIS A 61 -9.46 13.70 -8.99
N ASN A 62 -10.45 14.02 -8.17
CA ASN A 62 -11.31 15.19 -8.33
C ASN A 62 -10.86 16.39 -7.48
N TRP A 63 -9.68 16.31 -6.87
CA TRP A 63 -9.15 17.40 -6.07
C TRP A 63 -8.46 18.41 -6.98
N HIS A 64 -8.90 19.67 -6.89
CA HIS A 64 -8.24 20.78 -7.59
C HIS A 64 -6.86 21.08 -7.01
N LEU A 65 -6.03 21.72 -7.82
CA LEU A 65 -4.74 22.23 -7.40
C LEU A 65 -4.93 23.46 -6.51
N SER A 66 -5.11 23.22 -5.21
CA SER A 66 -5.41 24.25 -4.22
C SER A 66 -4.59 24.08 -2.95
N SER A 67 -4.10 25.20 -2.41
CA SER A 67 -3.42 25.26 -1.11
C SER A 67 -4.39 24.95 0.04
N THR A 68 -3.85 24.65 1.22
CA THR A 68 -4.67 24.32 2.40
C THR A 68 -5.50 25.51 2.88
N LEU A 69 -5.02 26.75 2.66
CA LEU A 69 -5.76 27.97 2.93
C LEU A 69 -6.83 28.23 1.86
N ALA A 70 -6.49 28.09 0.57
CA ALA A 70 -7.43 28.29 -0.54
C ALA A 70 -8.66 27.40 -0.47
N ARG A 71 -8.53 26.18 0.08
CA ARG A 71 -9.66 25.25 0.30
C ARG A 71 -10.73 25.78 1.27
N LEU A 72 -10.46 26.84 2.02
CA LEU A 72 -11.46 27.48 2.89
C LEU A 72 -12.39 28.45 2.13
N PHE A 73 -12.06 28.79 0.88
CA PHE A 73 -12.76 29.78 0.09
C PHE A 73 -13.33 29.13 -1.17
N ASP A 74 -14.58 29.47 -1.49
CA ASP A 74 -15.22 28.99 -2.71
C ASP A 74 -14.46 29.49 -3.94
N GLY A 75 -14.12 28.58 -4.86
CA GLY A 75 -13.34 28.89 -6.06
C GLY A 75 -11.81 28.99 -5.86
N GLY A 76 -11.32 28.81 -4.62
CA GLY A 76 -9.88 28.70 -4.32
C GLY A 76 -9.10 30.02 -4.31
N ALA A 77 -9.76 31.16 -4.50
CA ALA A 77 -9.16 32.48 -4.38
C ALA A 77 -9.03 32.88 -2.91
N VAL A 78 -7.84 33.30 -2.48
CA VAL A 78 -7.58 33.72 -1.09
C VAL A 78 -7.57 35.25 -1.00
N PRO A 79 -8.53 35.88 -0.31
CA PRO A 79 -8.50 37.32 -0.13
C PRO A 79 -7.27 37.74 0.70
N GLY A 80 -6.50 38.71 0.19
CA GLY A 80 -5.22 39.13 0.81
C GLY A 80 -5.33 39.48 2.30
N GLN A 81 -6.42 40.18 2.69
CA GLN A 81 -6.66 40.54 4.08
C GLN A 81 -6.73 39.31 5.02
N HIS A 82 -7.29 38.18 4.56
CA HIS A 82 -7.36 36.97 5.38
C HIS A 82 -6.00 36.28 5.51
N GLN A 83 -5.19 36.28 4.45
CA GLN A 83 -3.82 35.77 4.47
C GLN A 83 -2.95 36.58 5.45
N GLU A 84 -2.98 37.91 5.34
CA GLU A 84 -2.28 38.83 6.24
C GLU A 84 -2.71 38.66 7.70
N ASN A 85 -4.03 38.61 7.94
CA ASN A 85 -4.56 38.43 9.29
C ASN A 85 -4.14 37.10 9.90
N LEU A 86 -4.18 36.01 9.13
CA LEU A 86 -3.78 34.69 9.62
C LEU A 86 -2.28 34.67 10.00
N LEU A 87 -1.43 35.22 9.14
CA LEU A 87 0.01 35.27 9.41
C LEU A 87 0.33 36.16 10.61
N ALA A 88 -0.32 37.31 10.73
CA ALA A 88 -0.17 38.21 11.87
C ALA A 88 -0.59 37.54 13.19
N GLN A 89 -1.70 36.81 13.19
CA GLN A 89 -2.14 36.03 14.36
C GLN A 89 -1.15 34.91 14.70
N PHE A 90 -0.64 34.19 13.70
CA PHE A 90 0.37 33.15 13.92
C PHE A 90 1.66 33.73 14.51
N ARG A 91 2.17 34.84 13.95
CA ARG A 91 3.34 35.56 14.44
C ARG A 91 3.14 36.05 15.89
N LEU A 92 1.95 36.54 16.23
CA LEU A 92 1.59 36.94 17.59
C LEU A 92 1.54 35.75 18.56
N ALA A 93 0.93 34.64 18.17
CA ALA A 93 0.81 33.44 18.99
C ALA A 93 2.17 32.78 19.30
N MET A 94 3.10 32.85 18.35
CA MET A 94 4.48 32.37 18.48
C MET A 94 5.36 33.27 19.36
N ARG A 95 4.96 34.50 19.69
CA ARG A 95 5.79 35.38 20.53
C ARG A 95 6.09 34.73 21.88
N GLY A 96 7.40 34.61 22.17
CA GLY A 96 7.90 34.00 23.40
C GLY A 96 7.79 32.47 23.44
N ARG A 97 7.54 31.81 22.30
CA ARG A 97 7.41 30.36 22.19
C ARG A 97 8.21 29.85 20.98
N GLY A 98 9.15 28.92 21.22
CA GLY A 98 9.86 28.24 20.14
C GLY A 98 10.78 29.15 19.32
N LEU A 99 10.72 29.03 17.99
CA LEU A 99 11.55 29.74 17.03
C LEU A 99 11.29 31.26 17.07
N ASP A 100 12.35 32.05 16.97
CA ASP A 100 12.25 33.51 16.87
C ASP A 100 11.79 33.92 15.46
N CYS A 101 10.48 34.02 15.27
CA CYS A 101 9.86 34.42 14.01
C CYS A 101 10.20 35.86 13.58
N SER A 102 10.87 36.68 14.40
CA SER A 102 11.25 38.05 14.01
C SER A 102 12.31 38.09 12.91
N LYS A 103 13.03 36.99 12.72
CA LYS A 103 14.11 36.84 11.74
C LYS A 103 13.67 36.16 10.43
N LEU A 104 12.42 35.72 10.35
CA LEU A 104 11.85 35.10 9.17
C LEU A 104 11.04 36.13 8.38
N ASP A 105 11.22 36.09 7.06
CA ASP A 105 10.25 36.68 6.13
C ASP A 105 8.92 35.92 6.20
N ASP A 106 7.91 36.45 5.51
CA ASP A 106 6.56 35.93 5.62
C ASP A 106 6.43 34.56 4.94
N GLU A 107 7.18 34.33 3.85
CA GLU A 107 7.24 33.07 3.11
C GLU A 107 7.88 31.93 3.93
N GLU A 108 9.01 32.19 4.60
CA GLU A 108 9.64 31.23 5.51
C GLU A 108 8.75 30.98 6.72
N LEU A 109 8.04 31.99 7.21
CA LEU A 109 7.08 31.82 8.30
C LEU A 109 5.89 30.95 7.88
N TRP A 110 5.41 31.06 6.64
CA TRP A 110 4.43 30.14 6.08
C TRP A 110 4.96 28.72 6.00
N ALA A 111 6.15 28.51 5.44
CA ALA A 111 6.75 27.18 5.33
C ALA A 111 6.95 26.53 6.71
N PHE A 112 7.41 27.30 7.69
CA PHE A 112 7.52 26.86 9.07
C PHE A 112 6.15 26.47 9.64
N GLY A 113 5.15 27.34 9.52
CA GLY A 113 3.80 27.10 10.02
C GLY A 113 3.15 25.85 9.41
N GLN A 114 3.39 25.59 8.13
CA GLN A 114 2.84 24.43 7.42
C GLN A 114 3.24 23.10 8.06
N HIS A 115 4.50 22.97 8.51
CA HIS A 115 4.97 21.76 9.23
C HIS A 115 4.25 21.51 10.54
N HIS A 116 3.73 22.58 11.14
CA HIS A 116 2.99 22.57 12.40
C HIS A 116 1.47 22.61 12.20
N GLY A 117 0.98 22.42 10.97
CA GLY A 117 -0.44 22.31 10.66
C GLY A 117 -1.17 23.65 10.44
N LEU A 118 -0.44 24.75 10.28
CA LEU A 118 -1.03 26.01 9.82
C LEU A 118 -1.58 25.83 8.41
N ARG A 119 -2.78 26.36 8.14
CA ARG A 119 -3.30 26.46 6.77
C ARG A 119 -2.55 27.58 6.05
N THR A 120 -1.85 27.24 4.97
CA THR A 120 -0.96 28.13 4.25
C THR A 120 -1.43 28.34 2.81
N PRO A 121 -1.04 29.47 2.16
CA PRO A 121 -1.23 29.68 0.73
C PRO A 121 -0.27 28.84 -0.13
N LEU A 122 0.63 28.07 0.49
CA LEU A 122 1.66 27.28 -0.19
C LEU A 122 1.08 26.00 -0.80
N ILE A 123 1.65 25.62 -1.93
CA ILE A 123 1.43 24.34 -2.61
C ILE A 123 2.78 23.66 -2.78
N ASP A 124 2.87 22.42 -2.31
CA ASP A 124 4.09 21.62 -2.36
C ASP A 124 4.25 20.91 -3.71
N TRP A 125 5.43 21.05 -4.28
CA TRP A 125 5.86 20.34 -5.46
C TRP A 125 7.13 19.55 -5.15
N THR A 126 7.34 18.47 -5.89
CA THR A 126 8.58 17.69 -5.84
C THR A 126 9.19 17.60 -7.23
N LYS A 127 10.52 17.67 -7.32
CA LYS A 127 11.24 17.43 -8.58
C LYS A 127 11.16 15.96 -9.03
N SER A 128 10.74 15.04 -8.17
CA SER A 128 10.67 13.62 -8.47
C SER A 128 9.23 13.18 -8.80
N PRO A 129 8.95 12.72 -10.03
CA PRO A 129 7.63 12.19 -10.37
C PRO A 129 7.27 10.95 -9.55
N TYR A 130 8.27 10.20 -9.07
CA TYR A 130 8.07 9.03 -8.22
C TYR A 130 7.68 9.40 -6.79
N VAL A 131 8.18 10.51 -6.27
CA VAL A 131 7.75 11.06 -4.98
C VAL A 131 6.33 11.61 -5.08
N ALA A 132 5.98 12.24 -6.22
CA ALA A 132 4.59 12.62 -6.48
C ALA A 132 3.68 11.40 -6.56
N LEU A 133 4.08 10.33 -7.26
CA LEU A 133 3.33 9.09 -7.30
C LEU A 133 3.16 8.48 -5.91
N PHE A 134 4.19 8.52 -5.06
CA PHE A 134 4.08 8.13 -3.65
C PHE A 134 2.97 8.90 -2.95
N PHE A 135 2.95 10.23 -3.01
CA PHE A 135 1.90 11.04 -2.39
C PHE A 135 0.50 10.79 -2.95
N ALA A 136 0.40 10.41 -4.22
CA ALA A 136 -0.88 10.06 -4.84
C ALA A 136 -1.42 8.71 -4.31
N PHE A 137 -0.55 7.77 -3.93
CA PHE A 137 -0.93 6.43 -3.48
C PHE A 137 -0.75 6.19 -1.98
N ASP A 138 -0.10 7.08 -1.22
CA ASP A 138 0.22 6.86 0.20
C ASP A 138 -1.04 6.76 1.08
N GLU A 139 -2.08 7.53 0.76
CA GLU A 139 -3.33 7.49 1.52
C GLU A 139 -4.23 6.34 1.01
N PRO A 140 -4.78 5.50 1.92
CA PRO A 140 -5.81 4.55 1.54
C PRO A 140 -7.10 5.27 1.12
N ASP A 141 -7.95 4.59 0.36
CA ASP A 141 -9.25 5.15 -0.01
C ASP A 141 -10.18 5.26 1.19
N VAL A 142 -11.00 6.30 1.17
CA VAL A 142 -12.09 6.48 2.14
C VAL A 142 -13.20 5.49 1.80
N GLU A 143 -13.65 4.74 2.80
CA GLU A 143 -14.74 3.77 2.61
C GLU A 143 -15.97 4.43 1.99
N ARG A 144 -16.58 3.75 1.01
CA ARG A 144 -17.81 4.17 0.31
C ARG A 144 -17.67 5.46 -0.51
N VAL A 145 -16.46 5.95 -0.75
CA VAL A 145 -16.19 7.04 -1.70
C VAL A 145 -15.53 6.44 -2.93
N GLU A 146 -16.12 6.66 -4.11
CA GLU A 146 -15.52 6.21 -5.36
C GLU A 146 -14.26 7.02 -5.68
N ASN A 147 -13.15 6.32 -5.89
CA ASN A 147 -11.89 6.94 -6.29
C ASN A 147 -11.24 6.13 -7.43
N PRO A 148 -11.76 6.23 -8.67
CA PRO A 148 -11.31 5.40 -9.79
C PRO A 148 -9.88 5.68 -10.26
N SER A 149 -9.33 6.85 -9.96
CA SER A 149 -7.95 7.21 -10.30
C SER A 149 -7.31 8.06 -9.20
N ARG A 150 -5.99 8.16 -9.23
CA ARG A 150 -5.17 9.15 -8.52
C ARG A 150 -4.75 10.23 -9.51
N ALA A 151 -4.32 11.38 -9.01
CA ALA A 151 -3.88 12.48 -9.87
C ALA A 151 -2.40 12.82 -9.62
N VAL A 152 -1.66 13.08 -10.69
CA VAL A 152 -0.35 13.72 -10.64
C VAL A 152 -0.41 14.98 -11.49
N PHE A 153 -0.19 16.13 -10.87
CA PHE A 153 -0.02 17.41 -11.57
C PHE A 153 1.43 17.58 -11.99
N CYS A 154 1.63 18.18 -13.16
CA CYS A 154 2.91 18.54 -13.73
C CYS A 154 2.94 20.05 -13.97
N LEU A 155 4.02 20.70 -13.55
CA LEU A 155 4.26 22.12 -13.80
C LEU A 155 5.66 22.29 -14.41
N ASN A 156 5.74 22.97 -15.55
CA ASN A 156 7.01 23.29 -16.20
C ASN A 156 7.67 24.46 -15.50
N MET A 157 8.50 24.16 -14.51
CA MET A 157 9.07 25.19 -13.66
C MET A 157 10.02 26.13 -14.41
N ALA A 158 10.74 25.61 -15.39
CA ALA A 158 11.61 26.44 -16.22
C ALA A 158 10.83 27.51 -16.97
N ALA A 159 9.64 27.18 -17.48
CA ALA A 159 8.79 28.13 -18.18
C ALA A 159 8.20 29.19 -17.22
N ILE A 160 7.74 28.78 -16.04
CA ILE A 160 7.23 29.69 -15.00
C ILE A 160 8.31 30.67 -14.52
N ARG A 161 9.57 30.21 -14.38
CA ARG A 161 10.70 31.07 -14.01
C ARG A 161 11.12 32.07 -15.08
N ALA A 162 10.85 31.76 -16.35
CA ALA A 162 11.22 32.62 -17.46
C ALA A 162 10.30 33.86 -17.57
N ASP A 163 9.11 33.79 -16.97
CA ASP A 163 8.16 34.89 -16.89
C ASP A 163 8.38 35.73 -15.62
N GLU A 164 8.49 37.05 -15.77
CA GLU A 164 8.84 37.97 -14.66
C GLU A 164 7.77 38.00 -13.56
N ASN A 165 6.48 37.92 -13.92
CA ASN A 165 5.37 37.95 -12.96
C ASN A 165 5.20 36.60 -12.29
N LEU A 166 5.19 35.51 -13.07
CA LEU A 166 5.02 34.17 -12.52
C LEU A 166 6.21 33.72 -11.69
N SER A 167 7.42 34.20 -11.97
CA SER A 167 8.59 33.88 -11.14
C SER A 167 8.41 34.24 -9.66
N GLN A 168 7.57 35.24 -9.34
CA GLN A 168 7.31 35.71 -7.98
C GLN A 168 6.46 34.74 -7.15
N ILE A 169 5.72 33.84 -7.80
CA ILE A 169 4.90 32.84 -7.09
C ILE A 169 5.76 31.65 -6.63
N ILE A 170 7.00 31.55 -7.09
CA ILE A 170 7.92 30.46 -6.76
C ILE A 170 8.65 30.79 -5.45
N PHE A 171 8.60 29.86 -4.51
CA PHE A 171 9.30 29.97 -3.25
C PHE A 171 10.13 28.72 -2.98
N GLU A 172 11.43 28.92 -2.82
CA GLU A 172 12.38 27.90 -2.35
C GLU A 172 12.87 28.30 -0.95
N PRO A 173 12.36 27.65 0.10
CA PRO A 173 12.83 27.92 1.44
C PRO A 173 14.32 27.65 1.57
N THR A 174 15.02 28.61 2.14
CA THR A 174 16.46 28.60 2.36
C THR A 174 16.81 28.24 3.80
N HIS A 175 15.83 28.28 4.72
CA HIS A 175 16.07 28.03 6.13
C HIS A 175 16.43 26.56 6.43
N HIS A 176 17.55 26.37 7.14
CA HIS A 176 18.22 25.08 7.33
C HIS A 176 17.43 24.05 8.17
N GLU A 177 16.37 24.45 8.87
CA GLU A 177 15.60 23.55 9.75
C GLU A 177 14.59 22.68 8.98
N ASN A 178 14.47 22.85 7.66
CA ASN A 178 13.48 22.15 6.85
C ASN A 178 14.05 20.88 6.19
N ALA A 179 14.51 19.90 6.99
CA ALA A 179 15.03 18.63 6.49
C ALA A 179 14.03 17.87 5.59
N ARG A 180 12.72 18.08 5.80
CA ARG A 180 11.64 17.58 4.95
C ARG A 180 11.71 18.10 3.52
N LEU A 181 11.94 19.40 3.36
CA LEU A 181 12.06 20.03 2.04
C LEU A 181 13.21 19.43 1.23
N VAL A 182 14.37 19.24 1.86
CA VAL A 182 15.55 18.65 1.21
C VAL A 182 15.25 17.22 0.76
N ASN A 183 14.66 16.38 1.63
CA ASN A 183 14.42 14.98 1.32
C ASN A 183 13.28 14.75 0.32
N GLN A 184 12.35 15.69 0.21
CA GLN A 184 11.28 15.64 -0.79
C GLN A 184 11.72 16.21 -2.14
N ALA A 185 12.95 16.74 -2.25
CA ALA A 185 13.37 17.60 -3.35
C ALA A 185 12.30 18.68 -3.62
N GLY A 186 11.82 19.26 -2.52
CA GLY A 186 10.59 20.01 -2.43
C GLY A 186 10.78 21.46 -2.86
N LEU A 187 9.74 22.01 -3.45
CA LEU A 187 9.65 23.42 -3.82
C LEU A 187 8.21 23.89 -3.60
N PHE A 188 8.02 25.17 -3.26
CA PHE A 188 6.69 25.73 -3.10
C PHE A 188 6.29 26.69 -4.21
N THR A 189 5.01 26.68 -4.53
CA THR A 189 4.35 27.82 -5.18
C THR A 189 3.38 28.47 -4.20
N ILE A 190 3.33 29.78 -4.19
CA ILE A 190 2.40 30.55 -3.38
C ILE A 190 1.15 30.84 -4.22
N THR A 191 -0.02 30.52 -3.68
CA THR A 191 -1.28 30.95 -4.30
C THR A 191 -1.34 32.48 -4.23
N PRO A 192 -1.43 33.20 -5.37
CA PRO A 192 -1.51 34.65 -5.34
C PRO A 192 -2.70 35.12 -4.51
N SER A 193 -2.51 36.21 -3.77
CA SER A 193 -3.59 36.82 -3.02
C SER A 193 -4.51 37.60 -3.97
N GLY A 194 -5.81 37.56 -3.72
CA GLY A 194 -6.78 38.31 -4.52
C GLY A 194 -7.92 37.45 -5.04
N LYS A 195 -8.20 37.56 -6.34
CA LYS A 195 -9.42 37.03 -6.97
C LYS A 195 -9.24 35.69 -7.69
N ASP A 196 -8.01 35.32 -8.00
CA ASP A 196 -7.72 34.13 -8.79
C ASP A 196 -7.11 33.02 -7.92
N ASN A 197 -7.41 31.77 -8.27
CA ASN A 197 -6.65 30.62 -7.76
C ASN A 197 -5.35 30.46 -8.56
N LEU A 198 -4.45 29.57 -8.11
CA LEU A 198 -3.14 29.38 -8.74
C LEU A 198 -3.24 29.05 -10.23
N VAL A 199 -4.16 28.17 -10.63
CA VAL A 199 -4.28 27.75 -12.04
C VAL A 199 -4.74 28.92 -12.89
N SER A 200 -5.80 29.62 -12.48
CA SER A 200 -6.31 30.79 -13.19
C SER A 200 -5.26 31.89 -13.29
N ALA A 201 -4.48 32.16 -12.24
CA ALA A 201 -3.41 33.14 -12.28
C ALA A 201 -2.32 32.79 -13.31
N ILE A 202 -1.91 31.51 -13.37
CA ILE A 202 -0.92 31.05 -14.37
C ILE A 202 -1.49 31.17 -15.79
N LEU A 203 -2.71 30.68 -16.01
CA LEU A 203 -3.31 30.67 -17.35
C LEU A 203 -3.59 32.09 -17.87
N ASN A 204 -4.11 32.98 -17.01
CA ASN A 204 -4.40 34.36 -17.38
C ASN A 204 -3.12 35.09 -17.77
N GLU A 205 -2.06 35.02 -16.96
CA GLU A 205 -0.79 35.70 -17.24
C GLU A 205 -0.15 35.19 -18.54
N LEU A 206 -0.11 33.87 -18.75
CA LEU A 206 0.46 33.30 -19.98
C LEU A 206 -0.37 33.64 -21.23
N ALA A 207 -1.70 33.71 -21.11
CA ALA A 207 -2.58 34.08 -22.21
C ALA A 207 -2.50 35.59 -22.52
N ASP A 208 -2.48 36.44 -21.50
CA ASP A 208 -2.36 37.90 -21.64
C ASP A 208 -1.02 38.30 -22.29
N ASN A 209 0.04 37.54 -22.03
CA ASN A 209 1.36 37.70 -22.66
C ASN A 209 1.48 37.01 -24.03
N GLU A 210 0.38 36.46 -24.59
CA GLU A 210 0.33 35.73 -25.87
C GLU A 210 1.32 34.55 -25.94
N VAL A 211 1.69 33.96 -24.80
CA VAL A 211 2.65 32.84 -24.70
C VAL A 211 1.99 31.51 -25.04
N ILE A 212 0.70 31.38 -24.72
CA ILE A 212 -0.11 30.18 -24.97
C ILE A 212 -1.41 30.55 -25.69
N ASN A 213 -1.93 29.61 -26.46
CA ASN A 213 -3.33 29.59 -26.84
C ASN A 213 -4.15 28.82 -25.78
N PRO A 214 -5.01 29.48 -24.98
CA PRO A 214 -5.77 28.81 -23.92
C PRO A 214 -6.79 27.79 -24.44
N ASP A 215 -7.20 27.88 -25.71
CA ASP A 215 -8.12 26.95 -26.36
C ASP A 215 -7.41 25.70 -26.91
N ASP A 216 -6.07 25.68 -26.94
CA ASP A 216 -5.28 24.51 -27.35
C ASP A 216 -4.79 23.73 -26.12
N PRO A 217 -5.38 22.56 -25.79
CA PRO A 217 -4.99 21.77 -24.63
C PRO A 217 -3.53 21.34 -24.67
N MET A 218 -2.98 21.12 -25.87
CA MET A 218 -1.59 20.69 -26.02
C MET A 218 -0.63 21.83 -25.74
N ASP A 219 -1.03 23.05 -26.11
CA ASP A 219 -0.24 24.24 -25.83
C ASP A 219 -0.18 24.52 -24.32
N VAL A 220 -1.34 24.52 -23.66
CA VAL A 220 -1.43 24.71 -22.20
C VAL A 220 -0.67 23.60 -21.45
N ALA A 221 -0.76 22.34 -21.91
CA ALA A 221 -0.09 21.20 -21.29
C ALA A 221 1.44 21.30 -21.28
N ARG A 222 2.04 22.19 -22.10
CA ARG A 222 3.49 22.48 -22.05
C ARG A 222 3.90 23.17 -20.75
N TYR A 223 2.95 23.82 -20.07
CA TYR A 223 3.17 24.63 -18.87
C TYR A 223 2.59 23.95 -17.64
N ILE A 224 1.32 23.52 -17.70
CA ILE A 224 0.64 22.86 -16.60
C ILE A 224 -0.28 21.76 -17.13
N ALA A 225 -0.20 20.58 -16.54
CA ALA A 225 -0.99 19.43 -16.95
C ALA A 225 -1.35 18.53 -15.76
N LYS A 226 -2.36 17.68 -15.96
CA LYS A 226 -2.80 16.68 -15.00
C LYS A 226 -2.82 15.30 -15.64
N ILE A 227 -2.21 14.33 -14.96
CA ILE A 227 -2.17 12.93 -15.37
C ILE A 227 -3.00 12.11 -14.40
N HIS A 228 -4.04 11.46 -14.91
CA HIS A 228 -4.82 10.47 -14.17
C HIS A 228 -4.12 9.12 -14.20
N VAL A 229 -3.84 8.58 -13.01
CA VAL A 229 -3.24 7.26 -12.83
C VAL A 229 -4.31 6.34 -12.25
N PRO A 230 -4.66 5.21 -12.88
CA PRO A 230 -5.68 4.29 -12.35
C PRO A 230 -5.38 3.88 -10.91
N ASN A 231 -6.40 3.86 -10.05
CA ASN A 231 -6.24 3.51 -8.64
C ASN A 231 -6.30 1.99 -8.44
N GLU A 232 -5.32 1.31 -9.04
CA GLU A 232 -5.20 -0.14 -9.05
C GLU A 232 -3.82 -0.56 -8.53
N ASN A 233 -3.72 -1.74 -7.92
CA ASN A 233 -2.47 -2.32 -7.43
C ASN A 233 -1.62 -1.36 -6.53
N ARG A 234 -2.29 -0.55 -5.69
CA ARG A 234 -1.67 0.43 -4.78
C ARG A 234 -0.50 -0.15 -3.97
N VAL A 235 -0.67 -1.35 -3.41
CA VAL A 235 0.36 -2.01 -2.59
C VAL A 235 1.61 -2.33 -3.43
N GLU A 236 1.43 -2.80 -4.66
CA GLU A 236 2.53 -3.09 -5.58
C GLU A 236 3.28 -1.82 -6.00
N CYS A 237 2.54 -0.74 -6.28
CA CYS A 237 3.10 0.58 -6.58
C CYS A 237 3.98 1.07 -5.41
N LEU A 238 3.45 1.07 -4.18
CA LEU A 238 4.20 1.49 -2.99
C LEU A 238 5.41 0.58 -2.70
N ASN A 239 5.29 -0.73 -2.94
CA ASN A 239 6.42 -1.66 -2.80
C ASN A 239 7.54 -1.36 -3.80
N THR A 240 7.19 -1.02 -5.03
CA THR A 240 8.15 -0.58 -6.06
C THR A 240 8.85 0.72 -5.66
N LEU A 241 8.09 1.72 -5.22
CA LEU A 241 8.64 3.00 -4.77
C LEU A 241 9.56 2.85 -3.55
N ARG A 242 9.24 1.94 -2.63
CA ARG A 242 10.11 1.62 -1.48
C ARG A 242 11.47 1.08 -1.93
N LYS A 243 11.53 0.25 -2.99
CA LYS A 243 12.80 -0.22 -3.59
C LYS A 243 13.63 0.91 -4.21
N MET A 244 13.02 2.06 -4.49
CA MET A 244 13.67 3.29 -4.94
C MET A 244 14.04 4.22 -3.76
N ASN A 245 13.96 3.74 -2.51
CA ASN A 245 14.18 4.52 -1.29
C ASN A 245 13.16 5.66 -1.08
N ILE A 246 11.94 5.49 -1.61
CA ILE A 246 10.82 6.43 -1.45
C ILE A 246 9.82 5.81 -0.45
N HIS A 247 9.88 6.29 0.79
CA HIS A 247 9.01 5.89 1.90
C HIS A 247 9.03 6.94 3.01
N HIS A 248 8.11 6.86 3.99
CA HIS A 248 7.95 7.88 5.02
C HIS A 248 9.24 8.21 5.77
N ALA A 249 10.01 7.22 6.23
CA ALA A 249 11.23 7.48 6.99
C ALA A 249 12.29 8.28 6.22
N ASN A 250 12.33 8.18 4.89
CA ASN A 250 13.26 8.95 4.07
C ASN A 250 12.69 10.33 3.73
N LEU A 251 11.42 10.41 3.29
CA LEU A 251 10.76 11.67 2.92
C LEU A 251 10.49 12.61 4.11
N PHE A 252 10.32 12.04 5.29
CA PHE A 252 10.01 12.73 6.53
C PHE A 252 11.00 12.29 7.62
N PRO A 253 12.18 12.92 7.70
CA PRO A 253 13.24 12.57 8.64
C PRO A 253 12.94 13.10 10.05
N ASP A 254 11.75 12.79 10.55
CA ASP A 254 11.24 13.22 11.85
C ASP A 254 10.51 12.06 12.55
N PRO A 255 10.22 12.17 13.86
CA PRO A 255 9.54 11.10 14.58
C PRO A 255 8.20 10.68 13.97
N GLY A 256 7.47 11.58 13.31
CA GLY A 256 6.22 11.28 12.61
C GLY A 256 6.45 10.39 11.39
N GLY A 257 7.46 10.71 10.57
CA GLY A 257 7.86 9.87 9.44
C GLY A 257 8.36 8.48 9.86
N ALA A 258 9.20 8.43 10.90
CA ALA A 258 9.68 7.17 11.47
C ALA A 258 8.53 6.31 12.03
N SER A 259 7.55 6.93 12.69
CA SER A 259 6.37 6.23 13.22
C SER A 259 5.52 5.63 12.10
N LYS A 260 5.22 6.40 11.04
CA LYS A 260 4.47 5.90 9.87
C LYS A 260 5.18 4.73 9.20
N TYR A 261 6.50 4.84 9.02
CA TYR A 261 7.30 3.77 8.43
C TYR A 261 7.27 2.48 9.25
N SER A 262 7.43 2.58 10.57
CA SER A 262 7.38 1.42 11.47
C SER A 262 6.00 0.75 11.48
N ASN A 263 4.93 1.55 11.44
CA ASN A 263 3.55 1.04 11.35
C ASN A 263 3.29 0.32 10.01
N ASP A 264 3.72 0.91 8.89
CA ASP A 264 3.65 0.27 7.56
C ASP A 264 4.43 -1.05 7.53
N TRP A 265 5.63 -1.07 8.11
CA TRP A 265 6.45 -2.27 8.20
C TRP A 265 5.76 -3.39 8.96
N LEU A 266 5.21 -3.11 10.13
CA LEU A 266 4.51 -4.13 10.93
C LEU A 266 3.24 -4.62 10.22
N ALA A 267 2.47 -3.72 9.61
CA ALA A 267 1.26 -4.10 8.88
C ALA A 267 1.57 -5.08 7.74
N ARG A 268 2.63 -4.82 6.96
CA ARG A 268 3.07 -5.72 5.89
C ARG A 268 3.56 -7.06 6.42
N LEU A 269 4.33 -7.06 7.50
CA LEU A 269 4.80 -8.30 8.12
C LEU A 269 3.62 -9.20 8.53
N ILE A 270 2.60 -8.62 9.16
CA ILE A 270 1.39 -9.34 9.56
C ILE A 270 0.64 -9.88 8.34
N ASP A 271 0.54 -9.10 7.27
CA ASP A 271 -0.15 -9.54 6.04
C ASP A 271 0.61 -10.65 5.30
N GLU A 272 1.95 -10.60 5.30
CA GLU A 272 2.83 -11.67 4.82
C GLU A 272 2.61 -12.96 5.64
N GLU A 273 2.66 -12.88 6.97
CA GLU A 273 2.41 -14.03 7.86
C GLU A 273 1.03 -14.66 7.66
N LYS A 274 -0.02 -13.84 7.49
CA LYS A 274 -1.39 -14.32 7.21
C LYS A 274 -1.47 -15.04 5.87
N ARG A 275 -0.80 -14.51 4.85
CA ARG A 275 -0.79 -15.10 3.51
C ARG A 275 -0.07 -16.45 3.54
N ASP A 276 1.09 -16.53 4.17
CA ASP A 276 1.84 -17.77 4.31
C ASP A 276 1.05 -18.83 5.09
N ALA A 277 0.35 -18.42 6.16
CA ALA A 277 -0.54 -19.31 6.90
C ALA A 277 -1.73 -19.81 6.05
N ALA A 278 -2.33 -18.94 5.23
CA ALA A 278 -3.40 -19.31 4.33
C ALA A 278 -2.94 -20.25 3.21
N GLU A 279 -1.76 -20.01 2.63
CA GLU A 279 -1.13 -20.90 1.64
C GLU A 279 -0.83 -22.28 2.24
N ALA A 280 -0.31 -22.33 3.48
CA ALA A 280 -0.06 -23.57 4.20
C ALA A 280 -1.35 -24.37 4.47
N LEU A 281 -2.42 -23.69 4.92
CA LEU A 281 -3.74 -24.31 5.12
C LEU A 281 -4.32 -24.84 3.80
N ALA A 282 -4.19 -24.09 2.71
CA ALA A 282 -4.65 -24.53 1.39
C ALA A 282 -3.88 -25.76 0.89
N LEU A 283 -2.57 -25.83 1.15
CA LEU A 283 -1.75 -26.98 0.80
C LEU A 283 -2.09 -28.22 1.65
N GLU A 284 -2.35 -28.06 2.94
CA GLU A 284 -2.83 -29.15 3.81
C GLU A 284 -4.20 -29.64 3.36
N ALA A 285 -5.14 -28.75 3.05
CA ALA A 285 -6.47 -29.10 2.55
C ALA A 285 -6.40 -29.84 1.20
N ALA A 286 -5.55 -29.38 0.27
CA ALA A 286 -5.34 -30.07 -1.01
C ALA A 286 -4.72 -31.47 -0.83
N ALA A 287 -3.81 -31.62 0.13
CA ALA A 287 -3.22 -32.91 0.48
C ALA A 287 -4.25 -33.85 1.15
N ASP A 288 -5.16 -33.33 1.97
CA ASP A 288 -6.25 -34.10 2.57
C ASP A 288 -7.24 -34.57 1.48
N GLN A 289 -7.61 -33.70 0.55
CA GLN A 289 -8.52 -34.02 -0.55
C GLN A 289 -7.94 -35.09 -1.50
N ALA A 290 -6.67 -34.96 -1.88
CA ALA A 290 -5.98 -35.94 -2.73
C ALA A 290 -5.88 -37.33 -2.07
N VAL A 291 -5.76 -37.38 -0.74
CA VAL A 291 -5.77 -38.65 0.00
C VAL A 291 -7.19 -39.23 0.04
N SER A 292 -8.22 -38.41 0.26
CA SER A 292 -9.63 -38.85 0.30
C SER A 292 -10.12 -39.44 -1.03
N GLU A 293 -9.67 -38.90 -2.18
CA GLU A 293 -10.02 -39.42 -3.51
C GLU A 293 -9.31 -40.74 -3.87
N SER A 294 -8.28 -41.11 -3.11
CA SER A 294 -7.42 -42.29 -3.37
C SER A 294 -7.71 -43.51 -2.49
N ASP A 295 -8.66 -43.41 -1.55
CA ASP A 295 -8.89 -44.43 -0.52
C ASP A 295 -10.24 -45.15 -0.62
N GLU A 296 -10.18 -46.50 -0.55
CA GLU A 296 -11.29 -47.37 -0.18
C GLU A 296 -11.64 -47.20 1.31
N PRO A 297 -12.91 -47.45 1.72
CA PRO A 297 -13.37 -47.16 3.08
C PRO A 297 -12.57 -47.92 4.14
N LEU A 298 -12.15 -47.22 5.20
CA LEU A 298 -11.54 -47.84 6.37
C LEU A 298 -12.53 -48.79 7.08
N ILE A 299 -11.99 -49.92 7.54
CA ILE A 299 -12.69 -51.01 8.23
C ILE A 299 -13.44 -50.48 9.46
N SER A 300 -14.69 -50.93 9.57
CA SER A 300 -15.76 -50.40 10.43
C SER A 300 -15.85 -51.04 11.82
N ASP A 301 -14.73 -51.31 12.50
CA ASP A 301 -14.78 -51.86 13.87
C ASP A 301 -14.22 -50.86 14.90
N SER A 302 -15.11 -50.48 15.83
CA SER A 302 -15.07 -49.29 16.68
C SER A 302 -14.22 -49.38 17.94
N GLU A 303 -13.45 -50.46 18.14
CA GLU A 303 -12.63 -50.67 19.34
C GLU A 303 -11.13 -50.50 19.05
N ILE A 304 -10.44 -49.73 19.91
CA ILE A 304 -8.98 -49.61 19.90
C ILE A 304 -8.40 -50.95 20.32
N SER A 305 -7.99 -51.75 19.33
CA SER A 305 -7.32 -53.03 19.54
C SER A 305 -6.00 -53.08 18.78
N THR A 306 -5.11 -53.96 19.23
CA THR A 306 -3.84 -54.25 18.56
C THR A 306 -4.09 -54.64 17.10
N ASP A 307 -5.10 -55.49 16.86
CA ASP A 307 -5.44 -55.99 15.52
C ASP A 307 -5.96 -54.88 14.60
N ALA A 308 -6.75 -53.93 15.14
CA ALA A 308 -7.24 -52.78 14.38
C ALA A 308 -6.10 -51.87 13.92
N ILE A 309 -5.13 -51.58 14.80
CA ILE A 309 -3.96 -50.76 14.46
C ILE A 309 -3.03 -51.49 13.48
N VAL A 310 -2.84 -52.81 13.63
CA VAL A 310 -2.08 -53.62 12.67
C VAL A 310 -2.75 -53.57 11.29
N GLY A 311 -4.08 -53.72 11.23
CA GLY A 311 -4.85 -53.62 9.99
C GLY A 311 -4.70 -52.25 9.32
N LEU A 312 -4.81 -51.17 10.11
CA LEU A 312 -4.65 -49.81 9.63
C LEU A 312 -3.24 -49.55 9.09
N LEU A 313 -2.20 -49.97 9.81
CA LEU A 313 -0.82 -49.84 9.37
C LEU A 313 -0.53 -50.67 8.12
N ARG A 314 -1.03 -51.91 8.04
CA ARG A 314 -0.89 -52.76 6.84
C ARG A 314 -1.52 -52.09 5.62
N ASN A 315 -2.73 -51.55 5.77
CA ASN A 315 -3.44 -50.84 4.71
C ASN A 315 -2.78 -49.52 4.29
N THR A 316 -1.91 -48.96 5.14
CA THR A 316 -1.24 -47.68 4.89
C THR A 316 0.16 -47.84 4.32
N LEU A 317 0.91 -48.83 4.82
CA LEU A 317 2.28 -49.09 4.40
C LEU A 317 2.34 -49.89 3.08
N ARG A 318 1.32 -50.72 2.79
CA ARG A 318 1.10 -51.49 1.54
C ARG A 318 2.38 -52.11 0.93
N ASN A 319 3.32 -52.55 1.77
CA ASN A 319 4.57 -53.16 1.35
C ASN A 319 5.00 -54.24 2.35
N ASP A 320 4.43 -55.43 2.22
CA ASP A 320 4.68 -56.58 3.13
C ASP A 320 6.14 -57.07 3.08
N SER A 321 6.90 -56.72 2.03
CA SER A 321 8.32 -57.07 1.90
C SER A 321 9.23 -56.21 2.78
N GLU A 322 8.84 -54.96 3.03
CA GLU A 322 9.60 -53.97 3.81
C GLU A 322 9.08 -53.87 5.25
N PHE A 323 7.78 -54.10 5.45
CA PHE A 323 7.10 -54.03 6.75
C PHE A 323 6.33 -55.33 7.04
N PRO A 324 7.03 -56.41 7.48
CA PRO A 324 6.40 -57.69 7.70
C PRO A 324 5.36 -57.64 8.83
N PRO A 325 4.31 -58.49 8.78
CA PRO A 325 3.21 -58.49 9.75
C PRO A 325 3.67 -58.56 11.21
N GLU A 326 4.70 -59.34 11.51
CA GLU A 326 5.26 -59.49 12.86
C GLU A 326 5.78 -58.16 13.43
N MET A 327 6.36 -57.32 12.57
CA MET A 327 6.85 -56.00 12.93
C MET A 327 5.70 -55.04 13.26
N LEU A 328 4.62 -55.07 12.46
CA LEU A 328 3.43 -54.27 12.71
C LEU A 328 2.74 -54.67 14.02
N THR A 329 2.67 -55.98 14.30
CA THR A 329 2.16 -56.50 15.57
C THR A 329 3.01 -56.05 16.77
N ALA A 330 4.32 -55.86 16.59
CA ALA A 330 5.20 -55.32 17.62
C ALA A 330 5.09 -53.78 17.80
N TRP A 331 4.61 -53.05 16.78
CA TRP A 331 4.43 -51.60 16.83
C TRP A 331 3.10 -51.17 17.42
N ALA A 332 2.02 -51.90 17.10
CA ALA A 332 0.67 -51.60 17.56
C ALA A 332 0.57 -51.33 19.09
N PRO A 333 1.10 -52.17 20.00
CA PRO A 333 1.02 -51.89 21.43
C PRO A 333 1.84 -50.66 21.86
N LYS A 334 2.93 -50.33 21.14
CA LYS A 334 3.73 -49.12 21.41
C LYS A 334 2.99 -47.85 20.99
N LEU A 335 2.25 -47.91 19.88
CA LEU A 335 1.41 -46.81 19.40
C LEU A 335 0.22 -46.57 20.32
N ILE A 336 -0.41 -47.64 20.84
CA ILE A 336 -1.46 -47.53 21.86
C ILE A 336 -0.90 -46.89 23.14
N ALA A 337 0.24 -47.36 23.64
CA ALA A 337 0.86 -46.77 24.82
C ALA A 337 1.27 -45.28 24.61
N LEU A 338 1.69 -44.94 23.38
CA LEU A 338 2.00 -43.56 23.02
C LEU A 338 0.73 -42.69 23.01
N TYR A 339 -0.37 -43.22 22.50
CA TYR A 339 -1.68 -42.60 22.55
C TYR A 339 -2.12 -42.35 23.99
N GLU A 340 -2.16 -43.38 24.84
CA GLU A 340 -2.59 -43.28 26.23
C GLU A 340 -1.76 -42.30 27.05
N ARG A 341 -0.47 -42.15 26.74
CA ARG A 341 0.43 -41.22 27.43
C ARG A 341 0.26 -39.77 26.99
N THR A 342 -0.12 -39.53 25.73
CA THR A 342 -0.06 -38.20 25.10
C THR A 342 -1.43 -37.59 24.84
N ALA A 343 -2.48 -38.41 24.79
CA ALA A 343 -3.86 -37.97 24.62
C ALA A 343 -4.41 -37.36 25.93
N GLU A 344 -4.77 -36.08 25.88
CA GLU A 344 -5.58 -35.42 26.91
C GLU A 344 -7.05 -35.86 26.79
N THR A 345 -7.86 -35.73 27.85
CA THR A 345 -9.25 -36.22 27.88
C THR A 345 -10.13 -35.66 26.73
N ASP A 346 -9.90 -34.41 26.33
CA ASP A 346 -10.61 -33.66 25.29
C ASP A 346 -9.74 -33.39 24.04
N TRP A 347 -8.71 -34.21 23.81
CA TRP A 347 -7.75 -33.99 22.72
C TRP A 347 -8.38 -33.83 21.31
N PRO A 348 -9.51 -34.47 20.94
CA PRO A 348 -10.12 -34.28 19.62
C PRO A 348 -10.75 -32.91 19.40
N GLU A 349 -11.04 -32.17 20.48
CA GLU A 349 -11.65 -30.84 20.44
C GLU A 349 -10.60 -29.72 20.45
N ARG A 350 -9.33 -30.06 20.69
CA ARG A 350 -8.20 -29.12 20.76
C ARG A 350 -7.24 -29.30 19.58
N PRO A 351 -7.18 -28.35 18.63
CA PRO A 351 -6.29 -28.44 17.47
C PRO A 351 -4.80 -28.60 17.82
N SER A 352 -4.36 -28.01 18.94
CA SER A 352 -2.97 -28.10 19.42
C SER A 352 -2.63 -29.50 19.95
N SER A 353 -3.55 -30.16 20.66
CA SER A 353 -3.36 -31.50 21.23
C SER A 353 -3.36 -32.56 20.12
N GLU A 354 -4.24 -32.41 19.12
CA GLU A 354 -4.24 -33.23 17.90
C GLU A 354 -2.92 -33.12 17.13
N THR A 355 -2.45 -31.89 16.87
CA THR A 355 -1.20 -31.64 16.12
C THR A 355 0.00 -32.27 16.83
N ARG A 356 0.04 -32.18 18.16
CA ARG A 356 1.09 -32.81 18.99
C ARG A 356 1.06 -34.34 18.87
N LEU A 357 -0.12 -34.95 18.91
CA LEU A 357 -0.28 -36.40 18.80
C LEU A 357 0.09 -36.91 17.39
N LYS A 358 -0.33 -36.20 16.33
CA LYS A 358 0.07 -36.46 14.94
C LYS A 358 1.59 -36.43 14.77
N LEU A 359 2.25 -35.44 15.39
CA LEU A 359 3.71 -35.32 15.35
C LEU A 359 4.42 -36.49 16.02
N GLU A 360 3.93 -36.97 17.16
CA GLU A 360 4.52 -38.10 17.88
C GLU A 360 4.36 -39.42 17.12
N PHE A 361 3.19 -39.68 16.50
CA PHE A 361 3.03 -40.84 15.62
C PHE A 361 3.95 -40.79 14.40
N ARG A 362 4.09 -39.62 13.77
CA ARG A 362 4.99 -39.44 12.64
C ARG A 362 6.45 -39.70 13.04
N LYS A 363 6.89 -39.17 14.19
CA LYS A 363 8.23 -39.44 14.72
C LYS A 363 8.44 -40.93 14.98
N PHE A 364 7.46 -41.61 15.57
CA PHE A 364 7.52 -43.04 15.79
C PHE A 364 7.73 -43.81 14.47
N LEU A 365 6.90 -43.53 13.45
CA LEU A 365 7.01 -44.21 12.15
C LEU A 365 8.35 -43.92 11.45
N MET A 366 8.81 -42.66 11.43
CA MET A 366 10.11 -42.33 10.86
C MET A 366 11.29 -42.95 11.61
N SER A 367 11.20 -43.08 12.93
CA SER A 367 12.24 -43.74 13.73
C SER A 367 12.36 -45.25 13.44
N ASN A 368 11.34 -45.83 12.81
CA ASN A 368 11.34 -47.20 12.33
C ASN A 368 11.51 -47.30 10.80
N SER A 369 12.25 -46.36 10.20
CA SER A 369 12.62 -46.35 8.77
C SER A 369 11.47 -46.19 7.77
N VAL A 370 10.29 -45.74 8.19
CA VAL A 370 9.21 -45.37 7.27
C VAL A 370 9.55 -44.03 6.60
N ASN A 371 9.44 -43.97 5.27
CA ASN A 371 9.63 -42.72 4.51
C ASN A 371 8.68 -41.63 5.03
N ARG A 372 9.16 -40.39 5.12
CA ARG A 372 8.42 -39.22 5.58
C ARG A 372 7.02 -39.08 4.98
N ALA A 373 6.83 -39.28 3.68
CA ALA A 373 5.53 -39.14 3.04
C ALA A 373 4.53 -40.18 3.57
N VAL A 374 4.96 -41.44 3.64
CA VAL A 374 4.15 -42.57 4.12
C VAL A 374 3.91 -42.47 5.63
N ALA A 375 4.90 -41.99 6.39
CA ALA A 375 4.78 -41.75 7.83
C ALA A 375 3.76 -40.65 8.15
N ASP A 376 3.66 -39.62 7.31
CA ASP A 376 2.66 -38.55 7.46
C ASP A 376 1.24 -39.08 7.20
N THR A 377 1.05 -39.88 6.15
CA THR A 377 -0.21 -40.58 5.87
C THR A 377 -0.61 -41.55 6.99
N GLY A 378 0.35 -42.33 7.51
CA GLY A 378 0.14 -43.25 8.63
C GLY A 378 -0.26 -42.53 9.92
N ALA A 379 0.42 -41.44 10.26
CA ALA A 379 0.07 -40.63 11.43
C ALA A 379 -1.33 -40.01 11.31
N ARG A 380 -1.71 -39.52 10.12
CA ARG A 380 -3.05 -38.98 9.87
C ARG A 380 -4.14 -40.04 10.05
N ARG A 381 -3.99 -41.22 9.44
CA ARG A 381 -4.98 -42.31 9.57
C ARG A 381 -5.12 -42.81 11.00
N LEU A 382 -4.02 -42.88 11.76
CA LEU A 382 -4.07 -43.19 13.19
C LEU A 382 -4.90 -42.16 13.96
N ILE A 383 -4.72 -40.87 13.69
CA ILE A 383 -5.50 -39.80 14.32
C ILE A 383 -6.99 -39.91 13.96
N GLU A 384 -7.32 -40.16 12.70
CA GLU A 384 -8.71 -40.32 12.26
C GLU A 384 -9.39 -41.52 12.92
N PHE A 385 -8.72 -42.66 12.99
CA PHE A 385 -9.21 -43.86 13.67
C PHE A 385 -9.44 -43.60 15.17
N LEU A 386 -8.47 -42.98 15.85
CA LEU A 386 -8.58 -42.68 17.27
C LEU A 386 -9.65 -41.63 17.57
N LYS A 387 -9.83 -40.63 16.70
CA LYS A 387 -10.96 -39.68 16.78
C LYS A 387 -12.30 -40.37 16.61
N ALA A 388 -12.41 -41.30 15.66
CA ALA A 388 -13.64 -42.06 15.44
C ALA A 388 -13.99 -42.92 16.66
N SER A 389 -13.01 -43.60 17.26
CA SER A 389 -13.21 -44.38 18.48
C SER A 389 -13.54 -43.50 19.70
N TRP A 390 -12.86 -42.38 19.89
CA TRP A 390 -13.19 -41.44 20.98
C TRP A 390 -14.62 -40.89 20.86
N ARG A 391 -15.07 -40.56 19.64
CA ARG A 391 -16.46 -40.14 19.39
C ARG A 391 -17.46 -41.25 19.69
N ALA A 392 -17.13 -42.50 19.39
CA ALA A 392 -18.00 -43.63 19.70
C ALA A 392 -18.14 -43.85 21.23
N THR A 393 -17.07 -43.64 22.00
CA THR A 393 -17.07 -43.82 23.46
C THR A 393 -17.64 -42.63 24.24
N ASN A 394 -17.57 -41.41 23.68
CA ASN A 394 -18.00 -40.16 24.34
C ASN A 394 -19.20 -39.47 23.66
N ALA A 395 -19.86 -40.13 22.70
CA ALA A 395 -21.15 -39.66 22.18
C ALA A 395 -22.20 -39.71 23.31
N PRO A 396 -23.05 -38.67 23.44
CA PRO A 396 -24.11 -38.63 24.46
C PRO A 396 -25.17 -39.71 24.28
#